data_AF-A0A662GF95-F1
#
_entry.id   AF-A0A662GF95-F1
#
_cell.length_a   1.000
_cell.length_b   1.000
_cell.length_c   1.000
_cell.angle_alpha   90.00
_cell.angle_beta   90.00
_cell.angle_gamma   90.00
#
_symmetry.space_group_name_H-M   'P 1'
#
loop_
_entity.id
_entity.type
_entity.pdbx_description
1 polymer ?
#
loop_
_entity_poly.entity_id
_entity_poly.type
_entity_poly.pdbx_seq_one_letter_code
_entity_poly.pdbx_strand_id
1 'polypeptide(L)'
;MPFTYTVFNLAKNFFEYYNILLNKLANLGVGVSEKKIQGNRARIKVQTPDEVGEIELRTEGNDIIVRFETGTAPSKKSLEAVRTGLEFISTILGGGSLLDASINVAEESIDSALSGAHGYLASTIANAVRDAGEELREKVERPGLLPPPPFPGAVTSEEYVSRLEEIRARIISLREEIDIARQEGKRVKGIELRFSRAEKLFNEAQRDAERGDYSMAKSKLDAANRILDRVEEMVNRLYYE
;
A
#
# COMPACT_ATOMS: atom_id res chain seq x y z
N MET A 1 11.14 9.96 -18.94
CA MET A 1 10.08 10.87 -18.44
C MET A 1 9.00 10.03 -17.76
N PRO A 2 8.56 10.38 -16.54
CA PRO A 2 7.57 9.59 -15.82
C PRO A 2 6.12 9.98 -16.18
N PHE A 3 5.28 8.98 -16.36
CA PHE A 3 3.84 9.10 -16.54
C PHE A 3 3.12 8.62 -15.29
N THR A 4 2.01 9.27 -14.94
CA THR A 4 1.19 8.93 -13.78
C THR A 4 -0.26 8.66 -14.18
N TYR A 5 -0.86 7.63 -13.59
CA TYR A 5 -2.28 7.29 -13.74
C TYR A 5 -2.90 6.90 -12.41
N THR A 6 -4.13 7.39 -12.18
CA THR A 6 -4.89 7.12 -10.97
C THR A 6 -6.06 6.21 -11.28
N VAL A 7 -6.07 5.04 -10.65
CA VAL A 7 -7.20 4.11 -10.66
C VAL A 7 -8.06 4.41 -9.44
N PHE A 8 -9.15 5.14 -9.67
CA PHE A 8 -10.01 5.63 -8.58
C PHE A 8 -10.79 4.52 -7.88
N ASN A 9 -10.82 4.59 -6.55
CA ASN A 9 -11.63 3.80 -5.61
C ASN A 9 -11.45 2.27 -5.70
N LEU A 10 -10.27 1.81 -6.11
CA LEU A 10 -9.95 0.39 -6.30
C LEU A 10 -8.77 -0.10 -5.44
N ALA A 11 -8.27 0.69 -4.48
CA ALA A 11 -7.15 0.31 -3.61
C ALA A 11 -7.38 -1.01 -2.87
N LYS A 12 -8.62 -1.31 -2.46
CA LYS A 12 -8.98 -2.57 -1.79
C LYS A 12 -8.72 -3.82 -2.65
N ASN A 13 -8.62 -3.64 -3.96
CA ASN A 13 -8.38 -4.69 -4.94
C ASN A 13 -6.97 -4.59 -5.56
N PHE A 14 -6.01 -3.95 -4.87
CA PHE A 14 -4.64 -3.73 -5.34
C PHE A 14 -3.97 -4.97 -5.96
N PHE A 15 -4.03 -6.12 -5.29
CA PHE A 15 -3.42 -7.35 -5.79
C PHE A 15 -4.09 -7.87 -7.06
N GLU A 16 -5.42 -7.73 -7.17
CA GLU A 16 -6.13 -8.13 -8.39
C GLU A 16 -5.77 -7.19 -9.55
N TYR A 17 -5.72 -5.87 -9.29
CA TYR A 17 -5.24 -4.89 -10.28
C TYR A 17 -3.84 -5.26 -10.78
N TYR A 18 -2.91 -5.53 -9.87
CA TYR A 18 -1.55 -5.96 -10.17
C TYR A 18 -1.51 -7.22 -11.03
N ASN A 19 -2.33 -8.23 -10.72
CA ASN A 19 -2.39 -9.48 -11.49
C ASN A 19 -2.97 -9.26 -12.89
N ILE A 20 -4.06 -8.49 -13.00
CA ILE A 20 -4.67 -8.14 -14.29
C ILE A 20 -3.65 -7.39 -15.14
N LEU A 21 -2.94 -6.41 -14.56
CA LEU A 21 -1.90 -5.65 -15.25
C LEU A 21 -0.78 -6.56 -15.78
N LEU A 22 -0.25 -7.47 -14.95
CA LEU A 22 0.78 -8.42 -15.37
C LEU A 22 0.31 -9.30 -16.53
N ASN A 23 -0.92 -9.80 -16.47
CA ASN A 23 -1.49 -10.62 -17.54
C ASN A 23 -1.65 -9.82 -18.84
N LYS A 24 -2.10 -8.56 -18.75
CA LYS A 24 -2.22 -7.68 -19.93
C LYS A 24 -0.85 -7.39 -20.55
N LEU A 25 0.15 -7.05 -19.74
CA LEU A 25 1.52 -6.83 -20.22
C LEU A 25 2.08 -8.07 -20.93
N ALA A 26 1.91 -9.26 -20.35
CA ALA A 26 2.34 -10.51 -20.96
C ALA A 26 1.62 -10.79 -22.29
N ASN A 27 0.29 -10.56 -22.35
CA ASN A 27 -0.50 -10.72 -23.57
C ASN A 27 -0.12 -9.73 -24.68
N LEU A 28 0.40 -8.57 -24.30
CA LEU A 28 0.92 -7.54 -25.21
C LEU A 28 2.39 -7.78 -25.61
N GLY A 29 2.98 -8.92 -25.23
CA GLY A 29 4.36 -9.27 -25.59
C GLY A 29 5.43 -8.51 -24.79
N VAL A 30 5.05 -7.87 -23.67
CA VAL A 30 5.98 -7.17 -22.78
C VAL A 30 6.58 -8.17 -21.79
N GLY A 31 7.90 -8.34 -21.85
CA GLY A 31 8.62 -9.22 -20.94
C GLY A 31 8.77 -8.58 -19.56
N VAL A 32 8.53 -9.35 -18.49
CA VAL A 32 8.78 -8.93 -17.10
C VAL A 32 10.13 -9.47 -16.66
N SER A 33 11.10 -8.59 -16.41
CA SER A 33 12.48 -8.96 -16.06
C SER A 33 12.71 -9.02 -14.54
N GLU A 34 11.99 -8.22 -13.77
CA GLU A 34 12.05 -8.23 -12.30
C GLU A 34 10.69 -7.81 -11.73
N LYS A 35 10.26 -8.43 -10.63
CA LYS A 35 9.09 -8.01 -9.87
C LYS A 35 9.41 -8.00 -8.37
N LYS A 36 9.06 -6.90 -7.69
CA LYS A 36 9.08 -6.78 -6.23
C LYS A 36 7.71 -6.34 -5.77
N ILE A 37 7.21 -6.99 -4.73
CA ILE A 37 5.93 -6.64 -4.10
C ILE A 37 6.11 -6.63 -2.58
N GLN A 38 5.61 -5.59 -1.94
CA GLN A 38 5.65 -5.42 -0.49
C GLN A 38 4.38 -4.70 -0.04
N GLY A 39 3.44 -5.43 0.56
CA GLY A 39 2.13 -4.90 0.93
C GLY A 39 1.41 -4.32 -0.29
N ASN A 40 0.95 -3.07 -0.17
CA ASN A 40 0.25 -2.34 -1.23
C ASN A 40 1.19 -1.55 -2.15
N ARG A 41 2.41 -2.05 -2.34
CA ARG A 41 3.39 -1.47 -3.25
C ARG A 41 3.98 -2.54 -4.13
N ALA A 42 4.10 -2.24 -5.41
CA ALA A 42 4.74 -3.14 -6.37
C ALA A 42 5.64 -2.35 -7.32
N ARG A 43 6.73 -2.99 -7.72
CA ARG A 43 7.67 -2.48 -8.70
C ARG A 43 7.95 -3.58 -9.71
N ILE A 44 7.81 -3.25 -10.98
CA ILE A 44 7.89 -4.19 -12.09
C ILE A 44 8.85 -3.61 -13.12
N LYS A 45 9.93 -4.33 -13.42
CA LYS A 45 10.77 -4.01 -14.57
C LYS A 45 10.26 -4.77 -15.78
N VAL A 46 10.07 -4.03 -16.86
CA VAL A 46 9.51 -4.52 -18.11
C VAL A 46 10.44 -4.22 -19.28
N GLN A 47 10.35 -5.02 -20.34
CA GLN A 47 11.19 -4.85 -21.52
C GLN A 47 10.54 -5.40 -22.78
N THR A 48 10.86 -4.77 -23.90
CA THR A 48 10.72 -5.29 -25.27
C THR A 48 12.13 -5.52 -25.85
N PRO A 49 12.28 -5.97 -27.11
CA PRO A 49 13.61 -6.05 -27.73
C PRO A 49 14.34 -4.71 -27.83
N ASP A 50 13.59 -3.62 -27.97
CA ASP A 50 14.13 -2.29 -28.30
C ASP A 50 13.99 -1.29 -27.14
N GLU A 51 13.17 -1.57 -26.14
CA GLU A 51 12.83 -0.65 -25.04
C GLU A 51 12.84 -1.36 -23.67
N VAL A 52 13.13 -0.60 -22.63
CA VAL A 52 13.04 -1.01 -21.22
C VAL A 52 12.14 -0.05 -20.45
N GLY A 53 11.53 -0.52 -19.37
CA GLY A 53 10.68 0.32 -18.53
C GLY A 53 10.59 -0.17 -17.09
N GLU A 54 10.11 0.71 -16.24
CA GLU A 54 9.83 0.41 -14.84
C GLU A 54 8.45 0.96 -14.49
N ILE A 55 7.63 0.11 -13.88
CA ILE A 55 6.27 0.42 -13.43
C ILE A 55 6.26 0.31 -11.91
N GLU A 56 5.78 1.36 -11.25
CA GLU A 56 5.51 1.39 -9.83
C GLU A 56 4.01 1.51 -9.57
N LEU A 57 3.53 0.72 -8.62
CA LEU A 57 2.17 0.77 -8.12
C LEU A 57 2.20 1.05 -6.63
N ARG A 58 1.35 1.94 -6.16
CA ARG A 58 1.11 2.18 -4.73
C ARG A 58 -0.34 2.54 -4.49
N THR A 59 -0.86 2.25 -3.30
CA THR A 59 -2.15 2.81 -2.87
C THR A 59 -1.96 4.20 -2.25
N GLU A 60 -2.85 5.12 -2.57
CA GLU A 60 -2.97 6.43 -1.90
C GLU A 60 -4.46 6.65 -1.58
N GLY A 61 -4.79 6.67 -0.29
CA GLY A 61 -6.19 6.65 0.14
C GLY A 61 -6.95 5.44 -0.42
N ASN A 62 -8.03 5.69 -1.16
CA ASN A 62 -8.85 4.65 -1.80
C ASN A 62 -8.40 4.34 -3.23
N ASP A 63 -7.35 4.99 -3.73
CA ASP A 63 -6.94 4.92 -5.13
C ASP A 63 -5.65 4.11 -5.31
N ILE A 64 -5.44 3.57 -6.50
CA ILE A 64 -4.15 3.00 -6.92
C ILE A 64 -3.46 4.02 -7.81
N ILE A 65 -2.28 4.47 -7.40
CA ILE A 65 -1.40 5.32 -8.20
C ILE A 65 -0.43 4.42 -8.95
N VAL A 66 -0.44 4.54 -10.26
CA VAL A 66 0.48 3.87 -11.17
C VAL A 66 1.41 4.91 -11.77
N ARG A 67 2.71 4.73 -11.58
CA ARG A 67 3.75 5.56 -12.19
C ARG A 67 4.62 4.68 -13.06
N PHE A 68 4.97 5.12 -14.26
CA PHE A 68 5.88 4.38 -15.10
C PHE A 68 6.79 5.26 -15.93
N GLU A 69 7.95 4.72 -16.28
CA GLU A 69 8.93 5.34 -17.16
C GLU A 69 9.45 4.31 -18.16
N THR A 70 9.81 4.77 -19.35
CA THR A 70 10.41 3.94 -20.41
C THR A 70 11.64 4.60 -20.98
N GLY A 71 12.51 3.78 -21.58
CA GLY A 71 13.72 4.20 -22.26
C GLY A 71 14.15 3.15 -23.30
N THR A 72 15.21 3.44 -24.03
CA THR A 72 15.77 2.54 -25.05
C THR A 72 16.59 1.41 -24.43
N ALA A 73 16.47 0.21 -24.98
CA ALA A 73 17.21 -0.96 -24.52
C ALA A 73 18.71 -0.85 -24.89
N PRO A 74 19.63 -1.36 -24.05
CA PRO A 74 21.04 -1.45 -24.40
C PRO A 74 21.28 -2.28 -25.66
N SER A 75 22.00 -1.74 -26.65
CA SER A 75 22.48 -2.57 -27.77
C SER A 75 23.58 -3.55 -27.30
N LYS A 76 23.67 -4.74 -27.91
CA LYS A 76 24.72 -5.74 -27.62
C LYS A 76 26.16 -5.22 -27.79
N LYS A 77 26.38 -4.08 -28.47
CA LYS A 77 27.68 -3.43 -28.63
C LYS A 77 28.06 -2.46 -27.50
N SER A 78 27.13 -2.15 -26.60
CA SER A 78 27.30 -1.15 -25.55
C SER A 78 27.07 -1.74 -24.15
N LEU A 79 27.67 -2.92 -23.89
CA LEU A 79 27.62 -3.58 -22.57
C LEU A 79 28.35 -2.79 -21.47
N GLU A 80 29.19 -1.81 -21.83
CA GLU A 80 29.91 -0.97 -20.87
C GLU A 80 29.25 0.40 -20.59
N ALA A 81 28.17 0.76 -21.28
CA ALA A 81 27.62 2.13 -21.23
C ALA A 81 26.15 2.26 -20.79
N VAL A 82 25.43 1.16 -20.53
CA VAL A 82 23.97 1.24 -20.30
C VAL A 82 23.57 0.57 -18.99
N ARG A 83 24.01 1.17 -17.90
CA ARG A 83 23.37 1.01 -16.57
C ARG A 83 22.55 2.26 -16.18
N THR A 84 22.48 3.25 -17.07
CA THR A 84 22.13 4.66 -16.81
C THR A 84 20.76 5.07 -17.41
N GLY A 85 19.92 4.13 -17.83
CA GLY A 85 18.68 4.44 -18.57
C GLY A 85 17.40 4.64 -17.73
N LEU A 86 17.40 4.25 -16.45
CA LEU A 86 16.24 4.27 -15.55
C LEU A 86 16.65 4.82 -14.17
N GLU A 87 17.39 5.93 -14.13
CA GLU A 87 17.99 6.45 -12.89
C GLU A 87 17.02 7.20 -11.96
N PHE A 88 15.76 7.43 -12.35
CA PHE A 88 14.90 8.37 -11.62
C PHE A 88 13.94 7.75 -10.61
N ILE A 89 13.64 6.46 -10.70
CA ILE A 89 12.78 5.77 -9.71
C ILE A 89 13.58 5.36 -8.44
N SER A 90 14.91 5.47 -8.45
CA SER A 90 15.75 5.12 -7.28
C SER A 90 15.84 6.18 -6.17
N THR A 91 15.55 7.45 -6.44
CA THR A 91 15.82 8.55 -5.48
C THR A 91 14.75 8.68 -4.38
N ILE A 92 13.62 7.99 -4.49
CA ILE A 92 12.51 8.11 -3.52
C ILE A 92 12.77 7.33 -2.22
N LEU A 93 13.78 6.44 -2.18
CA LEU A 93 13.97 5.48 -1.08
C LEU A 93 14.95 5.90 0.02
N GLY A 94 15.32 7.19 0.11
CA GLY A 94 16.29 7.71 1.06
C GLY A 94 15.73 8.51 2.24
N GLY A 95 14.54 8.21 2.78
CA GLY A 95 14.12 8.71 4.10
C GLY A 95 14.19 10.24 4.36
N GLY A 96 14.02 11.08 3.34
CA GLY A 96 14.02 12.54 3.45
C GLY A 96 12.59 13.11 3.53
N SER A 97 12.42 14.13 4.37
CA SER A 97 11.17 14.86 4.62
C SER A 97 10.52 15.38 3.33
N LEU A 98 9.19 15.26 3.25
CA LEU A 98 8.30 15.53 2.10
C LEU A 98 8.18 17.01 1.67
N LEU A 99 8.94 17.94 2.24
CA LEU A 99 8.68 19.37 2.06
C LEU A 99 9.63 20.10 1.08
N ASP A 100 10.69 19.47 0.57
CA ASP A 100 11.72 20.21 -0.17
C ASP A 100 12.36 19.49 -1.37
N ALA A 101 11.71 18.44 -1.90
CA ALA A 101 12.14 17.78 -3.13
C ALA A 101 11.04 17.77 -4.21
N SER A 102 10.24 18.84 -4.25
CA SER A 102 9.58 19.31 -5.47
C SER A 102 10.63 19.86 -6.45
N ILE A 103 11.57 19.00 -6.87
CA ILE A 103 12.14 19.18 -8.20
C ILE A 103 10.97 18.88 -9.13
N ASN A 104 10.46 19.94 -9.76
CA ASN A 104 9.39 19.94 -10.74
C ASN A 104 9.72 19.01 -11.91
N VAL A 105 9.64 17.70 -11.71
CA VAL A 105 9.53 16.76 -12.81
C VAL A 105 8.10 16.93 -13.30
N ALA A 106 7.94 17.57 -14.45
CA ALA A 106 6.64 17.63 -15.12
C ALA A 106 6.17 16.18 -15.33
N GLU A 107 5.20 15.75 -14.53
CA GLU A 107 4.53 14.47 -14.75
C GLU A 107 3.60 14.67 -15.95
N GLU A 108 3.84 13.92 -17.02
CA GLU A 108 2.97 13.96 -18.18
C GLU A 108 1.74 13.07 -17.93
N SER A 109 0.58 13.52 -18.43
CA SER A 109 -0.65 12.75 -18.33
C SER A 109 -0.52 11.44 -19.11
N ILE A 110 -1.26 10.42 -18.68
CA ILE A 110 -1.31 9.14 -19.41
C ILE A 110 -1.75 9.33 -20.87
N ASP A 111 -2.54 10.37 -21.19
CA ASP A 111 -2.97 10.70 -22.55
C ASP A 111 -1.79 11.00 -23.47
N SER A 112 -0.71 11.58 -22.93
CA SER A 112 0.53 11.80 -23.65
C SER A 112 1.22 10.48 -24.00
N ALA A 113 1.31 9.54 -23.04
CA ALA A 113 1.84 8.20 -23.29
C ALA A 113 1.00 7.41 -24.32
N LEU A 114 -0.33 7.55 -24.25
CA LEU A 114 -1.26 6.91 -25.19
C LEU A 114 -1.12 7.41 -26.62
N SER A 115 -0.61 8.63 -26.83
CA SER A 115 -0.41 9.21 -28.17
C SER A 115 0.65 8.48 -29.01
N GLY A 116 1.49 7.64 -28.38
CA GLY A 116 2.61 6.96 -29.03
C GLY A 116 3.85 7.84 -29.24
N ALA A 117 3.78 9.14 -28.90
CA ALA A 117 4.90 10.07 -29.02
C ALA A 117 6.13 9.69 -28.16
N HIS A 118 5.93 8.83 -27.16
CA HIS A 118 6.94 8.44 -26.16
C HIS A 118 7.43 7.00 -26.30
N GLY A 119 7.17 6.36 -27.44
CA GLY A 119 7.63 5.01 -27.72
C GLY A 119 6.55 3.94 -27.61
N TYR A 120 6.86 2.76 -28.12
CA TYR A 120 5.92 1.64 -28.20
C TYR A 120 5.63 1.08 -26.80
N LEU A 121 6.65 0.91 -25.97
CA LEU A 121 6.51 0.41 -24.62
C LEU A 121 5.71 1.39 -23.74
N ALA A 122 5.89 2.71 -23.89
CA ALA A 122 5.14 3.71 -23.13
C ALA A 122 3.63 3.62 -23.39
N SER A 123 3.24 3.57 -24.67
CA SER A 123 1.83 3.42 -25.08
C SER A 123 1.27 2.06 -24.70
N THR A 124 2.08 1.00 -24.77
CA THR A 124 1.68 -0.36 -24.36
C THR A 124 1.42 -0.44 -22.86
N ILE A 125 2.30 0.13 -22.03
CA ILE A 125 2.09 0.21 -20.57
C ILE A 125 0.85 1.05 -20.26
N ALA A 126 0.69 2.21 -20.90
CA ALA A 126 -0.46 3.08 -20.68
C ALA A 126 -1.79 2.37 -20.98
N ASN A 127 -1.88 1.66 -22.10
CA ASN A 127 -3.06 0.85 -22.43
C ASN A 127 -3.28 -0.27 -21.41
N ALA A 128 -2.23 -1.04 -21.06
CA ALA A 128 -2.36 -2.11 -20.08
C ALA A 128 -2.83 -1.62 -18.70
N VAL A 129 -2.33 -0.46 -18.27
CA VAL A 129 -2.69 0.20 -17.00
C VAL A 129 -4.14 0.67 -16.99
N ARG A 130 -4.60 1.31 -18.07
CA ARG A 130 -6.00 1.74 -18.21
C ARG A 130 -6.93 0.54 -18.26
N ASP A 131 -6.66 -0.41 -19.16
CA ASP A 131 -7.51 -1.57 -19.39
C ASP A 131 -7.58 -2.47 -18.14
N ALA A 132 -6.52 -2.53 -17.33
CA ALA A 132 -6.53 -3.24 -16.04
C ALA A 132 -7.47 -2.59 -15.04
N GLY A 133 -7.58 -1.26 -15.06
CA GLY A 133 -8.46 -0.50 -14.17
C GLY A 133 -9.91 -0.69 -14.57
N GLU A 134 -10.20 -0.66 -15.87
CA GLU A 134 -11.53 -0.89 -16.43
C GLU A 134 -12.02 -2.33 -16.15
N GLU A 135 -11.19 -3.34 -16.43
CA GLU A 135 -11.53 -4.74 -16.16
C GLU A 135 -11.77 -4.98 -14.67
N LEU A 136 -10.93 -4.42 -13.80
CA LEU A 136 -11.12 -4.56 -12.36
C LEU A 136 -12.41 -3.88 -11.91
N ARG A 137 -12.72 -2.69 -12.43
CA ARG A 137 -13.97 -2.00 -12.12
C ARG A 137 -15.18 -2.85 -12.50
N GLU A 138 -15.17 -3.45 -13.70
CA GLU A 138 -16.24 -4.36 -14.12
C GLU A 138 -16.38 -5.56 -13.17
N LYS A 139 -15.26 -6.17 -12.76
CA LYS A 139 -15.25 -7.29 -11.80
C LYS A 139 -15.76 -6.91 -10.41
N VAL A 140 -15.53 -5.67 -9.96
CA VAL A 140 -16.00 -5.16 -8.66
C VAL A 140 -17.48 -4.80 -8.71
N GLU A 141 -17.95 -4.22 -9.82
CA GLU A 141 -19.36 -3.86 -10.00
C GLU A 141 -20.28 -5.09 -10.20
N ARG A 142 -19.71 -6.24 -10.59
CA ARG A 142 -20.40 -7.53 -10.72
C ARG A 142 -19.90 -8.53 -9.67
N PRO A 143 -20.44 -8.49 -8.43
CA PRO A 143 -20.02 -9.40 -7.36
C PRO A 143 -20.16 -10.87 -7.79
N GLY A 144 -19.06 -11.62 -7.71
CA GLY A 144 -18.96 -13.03 -8.13
C GLY A 144 -17.92 -13.33 -9.22
N LEU A 145 -17.37 -12.31 -9.89
CA LEU A 145 -16.31 -12.46 -10.90
C LEU A 145 -14.88 -12.31 -10.37
N LEU A 146 -14.72 -11.80 -9.14
CA LEU A 146 -13.41 -11.71 -8.51
C LEU A 146 -13.02 -13.09 -7.96
N PRO A 147 -11.89 -13.67 -8.40
CA PRO A 147 -11.35 -14.82 -7.71
C PRO A 147 -11.07 -14.43 -6.25
N PRO A 148 -11.23 -15.33 -5.27
CA PRO A 148 -10.75 -15.07 -3.92
C PRO A 148 -9.26 -14.72 -4.02
N PRO A 149 -8.77 -13.73 -3.25
CA PRO A 149 -7.39 -13.29 -3.34
C PRO A 149 -6.45 -14.50 -3.23
N PRO A 150 -5.41 -14.60 -4.09
CA PRO A 150 -4.53 -15.78 -4.15
C PRO A 150 -3.73 -16.03 -2.87
N PHE A 151 -3.74 -15.07 -1.93
CA PHE A 151 -3.16 -15.20 -0.60
C PHE A 151 -4.27 -15.16 0.46
N PRO A 152 -4.61 -16.30 1.09
CA PRO A 152 -5.43 -16.28 2.30
C PRO A 152 -4.69 -15.48 3.38
N GLY A 153 -5.26 -14.35 3.81
CA GLY A 153 -4.71 -13.50 4.87
C GLY A 153 -4.27 -12.09 4.47
N ALA A 154 -4.46 -11.66 3.21
CA ALA A 154 -4.35 -10.24 2.86
C ALA A 154 -5.46 -9.47 3.57
N VAL A 155 -5.08 -8.67 4.57
CA VAL A 155 -6.01 -7.87 5.37
C VAL A 155 -6.61 -6.78 4.50
N THR A 156 -7.92 -6.79 4.32
CA THR A 156 -8.63 -5.73 3.60
C THR A 156 -8.73 -4.48 4.47
N SER A 157 -8.92 -3.31 3.84
CA SER A 157 -9.18 -2.07 4.57
C SER A 157 -10.44 -2.19 5.46
N GLU A 158 -11.47 -2.92 5.03
CA GLU A 158 -12.68 -3.19 5.80
C GLU A 158 -12.41 -4.05 7.04
N GLU A 159 -11.64 -5.14 6.91
CA GLU A 159 -11.22 -5.96 8.06
C GLU A 159 -10.43 -5.12 9.07
N TYR A 160 -9.53 -4.27 8.57
CA TYR A 160 -8.75 -3.37 9.42
C TYR A 160 -9.64 -2.32 10.11
N VAL A 161 -10.55 -1.66 9.39
CA VAL A 161 -11.45 -0.64 9.93
C VAL A 161 -12.36 -1.24 10.99
N SER A 162 -12.92 -2.42 10.75
CA SER A 162 -13.74 -3.12 11.75
C SER A 162 -12.93 -3.41 13.02
N ARG A 163 -11.70 -3.92 12.88
CA ARG A 163 -10.81 -4.18 14.01
C ARG A 163 -10.38 -2.91 14.75
N LEU A 164 -10.16 -1.83 14.01
CA LEU A 164 -9.75 -0.54 14.53
C LEU A 164 -10.85 0.04 15.43
N GLU A 165 -12.10 0.03 14.96
CA GLU A 165 -13.23 0.57 15.71
C GLU A 165 -13.55 -0.26 16.96
N GLU A 166 -13.43 -1.59 16.88
CA GLU A 166 -13.53 -2.47 18.06
C GLU A 166 -12.52 -2.08 19.14
N ILE A 167 -11.24 -1.96 18.77
CA ILE A 167 -10.17 -1.64 19.73
C ILE A 167 -10.28 -0.19 20.21
N ARG A 168 -10.71 0.75 19.36
CA ARG A 168 -10.95 2.16 19.75
C ARG A 168 -12.00 2.23 20.86
N ALA A 169 -13.11 1.50 20.72
CA ALA A 169 -14.16 1.46 21.73
C ALA A 169 -13.62 0.92 23.07
N ARG A 170 -12.81 -0.15 23.03
CA ARG A 170 -12.17 -0.71 24.23
C ARG A 170 -11.20 0.26 24.90
N ILE A 171 -10.40 0.99 24.13
CA ILE A 171 -9.48 2.02 24.67
C ILE A 171 -10.27 3.10 25.40
N ILE A 172 -11.37 3.60 24.82
CA ILE A 172 -12.20 4.62 25.44
C ILE A 172 -12.79 4.11 26.76
N SER A 173 -13.39 2.91 26.74
CA SER A 173 -14.01 2.32 27.93
C SER A 173 -12.99 2.06 29.05
N LEU A 174 -11.86 1.44 28.74
CA LEU A 174 -10.84 1.14 29.74
C LEU A 174 -10.14 2.38 30.28
N ARG A 175 -10.04 3.46 29.49
CA ARG A 175 -9.54 4.74 29.99
C ARG A 175 -10.42 5.27 31.11
N GLU A 176 -11.73 5.26 30.90
CA GLU A 176 -12.69 5.74 31.89
C GLU A 176 -12.62 4.92 33.18
N GLU A 177 -12.57 3.58 33.07
CA GLU A 177 -12.43 2.68 34.22
C GLU A 177 -11.13 2.90 35.01
N ILE A 178 -10.00 3.13 34.30
CA ILE A 178 -8.71 3.44 34.93
C ILE A 178 -8.78 4.79 35.65
N ASP A 179 -9.42 5.79 35.04
CA ASP A 179 -9.56 7.13 35.62
C ASP A 179 -10.47 7.11 36.86
N ILE A 180 -11.57 6.34 36.84
CA ILE A 180 -12.41 6.08 38.01
C ILE A 180 -11.61 5.40 39.11
N ALA A 181 -10.92 4.30 38.81
CA ALA A 181 -10.10 3.59 39.79
C ALA A 181 -9.00 4.48 40.39
N ARG A 182 -8.43 5.39 39.60
CA ARG A 182 -7.47 6.40 40.08
C ARG A 182 -8.13 7.37 41.06
N GLN A 183 -9.32 7.90 40.73
CA GLN A 183 -10.07 8.81 41.58
C GLN A 183 -10.52 8.16 42.90
N GLU A 184 -10.82 6.86 42.87
CA GLU A 184 -11.11 6.04 44.06
C GLU A 184 -9.85 5.73 44.91
N GLY A 185 -8.67 6.18 44.49
CA GLY A 185 -7.42 6.00 45.24
C GLY A 185 -6.79 4.61 45.07
N LYS A 186 -7.21 3.83 44.07
CA LYS A 186 -6.66 2.49 43.81
C LYS A 186 -5.29 2.54 43.15
N ARG A 187 -4.53 1.45 43.25
CA ARG A 187 -3.17 1.35 42.69
C ARG A 187 -3.21 1.03 41.19
N VAL A 188 -3.24 2.07 40.36
CA VAL A 188 -3.38 1.93 38.90
C VAL A 188 -2.08 1.98 38.10
N LYS A 189 -0.92 2.31 38.70
CA LYS A 189 0.35 2.52 37.95
C LYS A 189 0.71 1.39 36.97
N GLY A 190 0.54 0.14 37.38
CA GLY A 190 0.83 -1.02 36.53
C GLY A 190 -0.16 -1.18 35.37
N ILE A 191 -1.41 -0.76 35.58
CA ILE A 191 -2.48 -0.77 34.59
C ILE A 191 -2.23 0.34 33.56
N GLU A 192 -1.94 1.56 34.03
CA GLU A 192 -1.63 2.73 33.18
C GLU A 192 -0.46 2.48 32.23
N LEU A 193 0.61 1.82 32.72
CA LEU A 193 1.76 1.49 31.88
C LEU A 193 1.39 0.57 30.72
N ARG A 194 0.53 -0.44 30.97
CA ARG A 194 0.07 -1.38 29.95
C ARG A 194 -0.90 -0.71 29.00
N PHE A 195 -1.83 0.05 29.54
CA PHE A 195 -2.79 0.82 28.76
C PHE A 195 -2.08 1.77 27.80
N SER A 196 -1.13 2.57 28.29
CA SER A 196 -0.30 3.46 27.45
C SER A 196 0.46 2.70 26.35
N ARG A 197 0.93 1.47 26.64
CA ARG A 197 1.58 0.63 25.62
C ARG A 197 0.59 0.16 24.54
N ALA A 198 -0.64 -0.19 24.92
CA ALA A 198 -1.69 -0.55 23.95
C ALA A 198 -2.07 0.64 23.07
N GLU A 199 -2.21 1.85 23.64
CA GLU A 199 -2.48 3.07 22.89
C GLU A 199 -1.38 3.40 21.89
N LYS A 200 -0.11 3.20 22.29
CA LYS A 200 1.01 3.40 21.38
C LYS A 200 0.94 2.45 20.17
N LEU A 201 0.64 1.17 20.40
CA LEU A 201 0.47 0.19 19.32
C LEU A 201 -0.72 0.53 18.42
N PHE A 202 -1.83 0.99 19.00
CA PHE A 202 -3.00 1.46 18.25
C PHE A 202 -2.66 2.63 17.33
N ASN A 203 -1.98 3.66 17.84
CA ASN A 203 -1.55 4.82 17.05
C ASN A 203 -0.52 4.43 15.97
N GLU A 204 0.38 3.51 16.27
CA GLU A 204 1.33 2.98 15.28
C GLU A 204 0.62 2.18 14.18
N ALA A 205 -0.43 1.43 14.51
CA ALA A 205 -1.24 0.71 13.53
C ALA A 205 -1.93 1.68 12.56
N GLN A 206 -2.48 2.79 13.07
CA GLN A 206 -3.08 3.83 12.22
C GLN A 206 -2.07 4.41 11.22
N ARG A 207 -0.85 4.72 11.66
CA ARG A 207 0.21 5.23 10.78
C ARG A 207 0.64 4.22 9.71
N ASP A 208 0.63 2.92 10.04
CA ASP A 208 0.97 1.88 9.05
C ASP A 208 -0.17 1.71 8.05
N ALA A 209 -1.43 1.78 8.49
CA ALA A 209 -2.60 1.77 7.61
C ALA A 209 -2.65 3.00 6.69
N GLU A 210 -2.32 4.19 7.18
CA GLU A 210 -2.16 5.42 6.37
C GLU A 210 -1.12 5.25 5.25
N ARG A 211 -0.13 4.38 5.45
CA ARG A 211 0.91 4.04 4.46
C ARG A 211 0.53 2.86 3.55
N GLY A 212 -0.66 2.28 3.75
CA GLY A 212 -1.16 1.11 3.02
C GLY A 212 -0.64 -0.23 3.54
N ASP A 213 0.00 -0.29 4.71
CA ASP A 213 0.47 -1.55 5.31
C ASP A 213 -0.58 -2.12 6.29
N TYR A 214 -1.69 -2.59 5.74
CA TYR A 214 -2.79 -3.16 6.54
C TYR A 214 -2.41 -4.45 7.28
N SER A 215 -1.40 -5.18 6.80
CA SER A 215 -0.92 -6.40 7.46
C SER A 215 -0.18 -6.08 8.77
N MET A 216 0.73 -5.12 8.72
CA MET A 216 1.42 -4.62 9.92
C MET A 216 0.42 -3.93 10.86
N ALA A 217 -0.50 -3.13 10.31
CA ALA A 217 -1.54 -2.47 11.08
C ALA A 217 -2.40 -3.47 11.87
N LYS A 218 -2.90 -4.55 11.23
CA LYS A 218 -3.66 -5.61 11.91
C LYS A 218 -2.84 -6.30 13.00
N SER A 219 -1.57 -6.61 12.72
CA SER A 219 -0.68 -7.27 13.69
C SER A 219 -0.48 -6.42 14.95
N LYS A 220 -0.36 -5.10 14.78
CA LYS A 220 -0.27 -4.15 15.90
C LYS A 220 -1.59 -4.00 16.66
N LEU A 221 -2.72 -3.99 15.95
CA LEU A 221 -4.04 -4.03 16.57
C LEU A 221 -4.25 -5.31 17.40
N ASP A 222 -3.88 -6.48 16.88
CA ASP A 222 -3.92 -7.75 17.61
C ASP A 222 -3.06 -7.71 18.89
N ALA A 223 -1.87 -7.13 18.79
CA ALA A 223 -0.98 -6.96 19.94
C ALA A 223 -1.55 -5.98 20.97
N ALA A 224 -2.14 -4.87 20.53
CA ALA A 224 -2.83 -3.91 21.41
C ALA A 224 -3.99 -4.60 22.13
N ASN A 225 -4.82 -5.36 21.40
CA ASN A 225 -5.98 -6.06 21.94
C ASN A 225 -5.59 -7.02 23.09
N ARG A 226 -4.53 -7.82 22.91
CA ARG A 226 -4.00 -8.72 23.96
C ARG A 226 -3.45 -8.00 25.19
N ILE A 227 -3.05 -6.74 25.05
CA ILE A 227 -2.64 -5.92 26.19
C ILE A 227 -3.88 -5.37 26.88
N LEU A 228 -4.89 -4.93 26.12
CA LEU A 228 -6.17 -4.47 26.66
C LEU A 228 -6.91 -5.57 27.43
N ASP A 229 -6.88 -6.82 26.96
CA ASP A 229 -7.41 -7.97 27.70
C ASP A 229 -6.82 -8.06 29.12
N ARG A 230 -5.48 -7.88 29.21
CA ARG A 230 -4.78 -7.89 30.50
C ARG A 230 -5.07 -6.65 31.35
N VAL A 231 -5.25 -5.49 30.71
CA VAL A 231 -5.64 -4.26 31.40
C VAL A 231 -7.02 -4.44 32.02
N GLU A 232 -7.98 -4.96 31.25
CA GLU A 232 -9.35 -5.24 31.69
C GLU A 232 -9.39 -6.23 32.86
N GLU A 233 -8.63 -7.33 32.79
CA GLU A 233 -8.48 -8.25 33.92
C GLU A 233 -7.93 -7.57 35.18
N MET A 234 -6.91 -6.72 35.03
CA MET A 234 -6.31 -6.02 36.16
C MET A 234 -7.25 -4.97 36.76
N VAL A 235 -8.01 -4.26 35.92
CA VAL A 235 -9.06 -3.32 36.35
C VAL A 235 -10.14 -4.07 37.12
N ASN A 236 -10.65 -5.18 36.58
CA ASN A 236 -11.69 -5.96 37.24
C ASN A 236 -11.25 -6.46 38.63
N ARG A 237 -10.01 -6.93 38.78
CA ARG A 237 -9.49 -7.33 40.10
C ARG A 237 -9.46 -6.20 41.13
N LEU A 238 -9.40 -4.94 40.71
CA LEU A 238 -9.49 -3.81 41.63
C LEU A 238 -10.88 -3.63 42.28
N TYR A 239 -11.92 -4.27 41.75
CA TYR A 239 -13.30 -4.14 42.24
C TYR A 239 -13.86 -5.43 42.85
N TYR A 240 -13.26 -6.58 42.55
CA TYR A 240 -13.76 -7.89 42.96
C TYR A 240 -12.80 -8.69 43.87
N GLU A 241 -11.63 -8.14 44.19
CA GLU A 241 -10.73 -8.61 45.27
C GLU A 241 -10.71 -7.58 46.41
#